data_AF-A0A2V5ZI09-F1
#
_entry.id   AF-A0A2V5ZI09-F1
#
_cell.length_a   1.000
_cell.length_b   1.000
_cell.length_c   1.000
_cell.angle_alpha   90.00
_cell.angle_beta   90.00
_cell.angle_gamma   90.00
#
_symmetry.space_group_name_H-M   'P 1'
#
loop_
_entity.id
_entity.type
_entity.pdbx_description
1 polymer ?
#
loop_
_entity_poly.entity_id
_entity_poly.type
_entity_poly.pdbx_seq_one_letter_code
_entity_poly.pdbx_strand_id
1 'polypeptide(L)'
;MSKCDISFPLPLPDDPRKWQGWNNYNSPNPYDRLCLDPRANPSNELIEEHCRELMRWWQKKLPLKNQPSNPLAQLLRSGLEESSRYLTEARLDLLDPERRKVLDEQLAAEVHEAAADEFRKYLEFALASGVLNPEEEKNLLRFGSERALSESEMSSIIEEALQERGAKRQQIAPPPPPPAANIVQMPATKTASNPQDEFVRMLHLSNLDSFSMSDDQRDTFIDMAENLGLDPGEAEDLVDLYLEEADEKSMAEPTAAPKIEARSAPATALVEAKPAAPKIDNNPDLERSRYANFTNTLGGMMIFVPSAEFMMGSDSEDAGPNERPVHSVSVSRFYISRCLITNAEYEQFDRAHKSKRASGGGDRHPAVYVSYLEAVKFCQWLSTRERRKYRLPTEAEWEYAAKGTDQRKYPWGNYDGRGDLANFADKNTVFAWSDRDIDDGYPESSPVGAFPLGASPFGIEDMAGNVWEWCLDYFELYRNGPKTNPRGATSGTKRVHRGGSWKSRFSSLRTTVRSSNVPGFSCNDLGFRIVCECD
;
A
#
# COMPACT_ATOMS: atom_id res chain seq x y z
N MET A 1 19.52 -3.85 10.43
CA MET A 1 20.65 -3.28 9.68
C MET A 1 20.41 -3.51 8.19
N SER A 2 20.06 -2.43 7.49
CA SER A 2 19.76 -2.40 6.05
C SER A 2 20.91 -2.97 5.24
N LYS A 3 20.63 -3.92 4.34
CA LYS A 3 21.58 -4.35 3.32
C LYS A 3 21.59 -3.31 2.21
N CYS A 4 22.74 -2.70 1.94
CA CYS A 4 22.96 -1.91 0.75
C CYS A 4 22.84 -2.82 -0.48
N ASP A 5 21.82 -2.60 -1.31
CA ASP A 5 21.51 -3.35 -2.54
C ASP A 5 22.35 -2.92 -3.75
N ILE A 6 23.35 -2.06 -3.55
CA ILE A 6 24.13 -1.53 -4.65
C ILE A 6 25.35 -2.40 -4.80
N SER A 7 25.27 -3.38 -5.71
CA SER A 7 26.45 -4.05 -6.28
C SER A 7 26.59 -3.60 -7.73
N PHE A 8 27.79 -3.73 -8.31
CA PHE A 8 27.94 -3.48 -9.74
C PHE A 8 27.03 -4.44 -10.53
N PRO A 9 26.26 -3.93 -11.51
CA PRO A 9 25.54 -4.82 -12.42
C PRO A 9 26.56 -5.68 -13.17
N LEU A 10 26.29 -6.99 -13.26
CA LEU A 10 27.16 -7.96 -13.92
C LEU A 10 26.45 -8.52 -15.18
N PRO A 11 26.94 -8.23 -16.41
CA PRO A 11 28.08 -7.37 -16.73
C PRO A 11 27.76 -5.87 -16.62
N LEU A 12 28.78 -5.05 -16.33
CA LEU A 12 28.64 -3.59 -16.28
C LEU A 12 28.13 -3.04 -17.62
N PRO A 13 27.05 -2.23 -17.63
CA PRO A 13 26.42 -1.76 -18.86
C PRO A 13 27.33 -0.80 -19.63
N ASP A 14 27.13 -0.72 -20.94
CA ASP A 14 27.87 0.22 -21.78
C ASP A 14 27.42 1.68 -21.61
N ASP A 15 26.14 1.90 -21.25
CA ASP A 15 25.60 3.21 -20.87
C ASP A 15 25.55 3.32 -19.34
N PRO A 16 26.33 4.21 -18.72
CA PRO A 16 26.42 4.35 -17.26
C PRO A 16 25.11 4.77 -16.63
N ARG A 17 24.22 5.49 -17.36
CA ARG A 17 22.92 5.91 -16.82
C ARG A 17 21.98 4.75 -16.56
N LYS A 18 22.27 3.56 -17.11
CA LYS A 18 21.53 2.33 -16.84
C LYS A 18 22.04 1.59 -15.60
N TRP A 19 23.15 2.03 -15.02
CA TRP A 19 23.66 1.53 -13.76
C TRP A 19 23.04 2.34 -12.61
N GLN A 20 22.21 1.68 -11.78
CA GLN A 20 21.49 2.31 -10.67
C GLN A 20 22.42 3.02 -9.66
N GLY A 21 23.69 2.62 -9.56
CA GLY A 21 24.71 3.23 -8.71
C GLY A 21 25.56 4.32 -9.39
N TRP A 22 25.24 4.75 -10.62
CA TRP A 22 26.08 5.70 -11.35
C TRP A 22 26.28 7.03 -10.62
N ASN A 23 25.27 7.52 -9.92
CA ASN A 23 25.37 8.78 -9.15
C ASN A 23 26.37 8.65 -7.99
N ASN A 24 26.58 7.44 -7.47
CA ASN A 24 27.49 7.15 -6.37
C ASN A 24 28.96 7.13 -6.81
N TYR A 25 29.23 7.03 -8.12
CA TYR A 25 30.57 7.03 -8.67
C TYR A 25 31.35 8.33 -8.34
N ASN A 26 30.66 9.46 -8.25
CA ASN A 26 31.25 10.76 -7.89
C ASN A 26 31.13 11.07 -6.38
N SER A 27 30.65 10.12 -5.56
CA SER A 27 30.54 10.32 -4.11
C SER A 27 31.93 10.55 -3.49
N PRO A 28 32.09 11.40 -2.48
CA PRO A 28 33.33 11.48 -1.71
C PRO A 28 33.59 10.20 -0.89
N ASN A 29 32.55 9.42 -0.59
CA ASN A 29 32.65 8.19 0.20
C ASN A 29 33.16 7.01 -0.66
N PRO A 30 34.27 6.34 -0.28
CA PRO A 30 34.82 5.22 -1.05
C PRO A 30 33.91 3.99 -1.09
N TYR A 31 33.05 3.77 -0.09
CA TYR A 31 32.05 2.69 -0.11
C TYR A 31 31.01 2.91 -1.20
N ASP A 32 30.50 4.14 -1.34
CA ASP A 32 29.54 4.50 -2.38
C ASP A 32 30.14 4.33 -3.78
N ARG A 33 31.38 4.79 -3.98
CA ARG A 33 32.11 4.68 -5.26
C ARG A 33 32.25 3.24 -5.72
N LEU A 34 32.52 2.34 -4.77
CA LEU A 34 32.67 0.91 -5.01
C LEU A 34 31.36 0.14 -4.95
N CYS A 35 30.25 0.81 -4.63
CA CYS A 35 28.97 0.17 -4.41
C CYS A 35 29.13 -0.97 -3.38
N LEU A 36 29.54 -0.58 -2.17
CA LEU A 36 29.75 -1.47 -1.03
C LEU A 36 28.99 -0.91 0.17
N ASP A 37 28.52 -1.81 1.03
CA ASP A 37 27.90 -1.45 2.30
C ASP A 37 28.96 -1.45 3.41
N PRO A 38 29.23 -0.33 4.10
CA PRO A 38 30.12 -0.35 5.27
C PRO A 38 29.61 -1.30 6.37
N ARG A 39 28.28 -1.41 6.54
CA ARG A 39 27.65 -2.25 7.59
C ARG A 39 27.76 -3.75 7.30
N ALA A 40 27.93 -4.13 6.04
CA ALA A 40 28.13 -5.52 5.65
C ALA A 40 29.55 -6.01 5.91
N ASN A 41 30.45 -5.13 6.35
CA ASN A 41 31.87 -5.42 6.60
C ASN A 41 32.53 -6.18 5.43
N PRO A 42 32.60 -5.59 4.22
CA PRO A 42 33.12 -6.26 3.05
C PRO A 42 34.56 -6.75 3.25
N SER A 43 34.87 -7.94 2.73
CA SER A 43 36.22 -8.49 2.79
C SER A 43 37.17 -7.72 1.88
N ASN A 44 38.47 -7.75 2.20
CA ASN A 44 39.50 -7.14 1.37
C ASN A 44 39.50 -7.71 -0.06
N GLU A 45 39.17 -9.00 -0.20
CA GLU A 45 39.03 -9.67 -1.50
C GLU A 45 37.89 -9.08 -2.33
N LEU A 46 36.74 -8.83 -1.70
CA LEU A 46 35.57 -8.23 -2.34
C LEU A 46 35.83 -6.77 -2.75
N ILE A 47 36.49 -6.00 -1.89
CA ILE A 47 36.91 -4.62 -2.19
C ILE A 47 37.84 -4.60 -3.41
N GLU A 48 38.83 -5.48 -3.47
CA GLU A 48 39.74 -5.59 -4.60
C GLU A 48 39.09 -6.11 -5.88
N GLU A 49 38.10 -6.99 -5.77
CA GLU A 49 37.28 -7.44 -6.90
C GLU A 49 36.50 -6.27 -7.51
N HIS A 50 35.77 -5.53 -6.69
CA HIS A 50 35.01 -4.35 -7.09
C HIS A 50 35.92 -3.28 -7.73
N CYS A 51 37.11 -3.04 -7.16
CA CYS A 51 38.09 -2.13 -7.76
C CYS A 51 38.58 -2.62 -9.14
N ARG A 52 38.81 -3.94 -9.31
CA ARG A 52 39.27 -4.52 -10.58
C ARG A 52 38.19 -4.47 -11.65
N GLU A 53 36.94 -4.75 -11.30
CA GLU A 53 35.82 -4.70 -12.24
C GLU A 53 35.59 -3.30 -12.78
N LEU A 54 35.58 -2.30 -11.90
CA LEU A 54 35.44 -0.92 -12.30
C LEU A 54 36.62 -0.45 -13.17
N MET A 55 37.87 -0.82 -12.81
CA MET A 55 39.04 -0.56 -13.66
C MET A 55 38.92 -1.19 -15.05
N ARG A 56 38.51 -2.47 -15.14
CA ARG A 56 38.36 -3.17 -16.42
C ARG A 56 37.32 -2.50 -17.30
N TRP A 57 36.21 -2.06 -16.71
CA TRP A 57 35.19 -1.32 -17.43
C TRP A 57 35.72 0.03 -17.95
N TRP A 58 36.45 0.78 -17.12
CA TRP A 58 37.09 2.03 -17.53
C TRP A 58 38.10 1.84 -18.67
N GLN A 59 38.93 0.80 -18.61
CA GLN A 59 39.90 0.47 -19.66
C GLN A 59 39.23 0.22 -21.02
N LYS A 60 38.05 -0.44 -21.04
CA LYS A 60 37.27 -0.64 -22.27
C LYS A 60 36.74 0.68 -22.86
N LYS A 61 36.60 1.72 -22.04
CA LYS A 61 36.10 3.05 -22.46
C LYS A 61 37.22 4.05 -22.75
N LEU A 62 38.48 3.70 -22.48
CA LEU A 62 39.64 4.56 -22.73
C LEU A 62 39.74 5.10 -24.18
N PRO A 63 39.40 4.33 -25.24
CA PRO A 63 39.40 4.85 -26.61
C PRO A 63 38.43 6.03 -26.84
N LEU A 64 37.39 6.17 -26.02
CA LEU A 64 36.43 7.29 -26.09
C LEU A 64 37.06 8.63 -25.69
N LYS A 65 38.18 8.62 -24.95
CA LYS A 65 38.90 9.84 -24.56
C LYS A 65 39.32 10.69 -25.76
N ASN A 66 39.60 10.05 -26.89
CA ASN A 66 40.01 10.72 -28.13
C ASN A 66 38.83 11.10 -29.05
N GLN A 67 37.58 10.97 -28.57
CA GLN A 67 36.35 11.27 -29.32
C GLN A 67 35.48 12.31 -28.59
N PRO A 68 35.90 13.59 -28.50
CA PRO A 68 35.24 14.60 -27.66
C PRO A 68 33.82 14.97 -28.11
N SER A 69 33.44 14.66 -29.35
CA SER A 69 32.09 14.84 -29.89
C SER A 69 31.13 13.69 -29.56
N ASN A 70 31.63 12.57 -29.02
CA ASN A 70 30.79 11.44 -28.63
C ASN A 70 30.05 11.74 -27.30
N PRO A 71 28.71 11.66 -27.26
CA PRO A 71 27.93 11.92 -26.04
C PRO A 71 28.36 11.08 -24.83
N LEU A 72 28.78 9.84 -25.06
CA LEU A 72 29.27 8.96 -23.99
C LEU A 72 30.66 9.39 -23.50
N ALA A 73 31.52 9.92 -24.37
CA ALA A 73 32.82 10.46 -23.98
C ALA A 73 32.68 11.74 -23.15
N GLN A 74 31.67 12.57 -23.43
CA GLN A 74 31.36 13.76 -22.63
C GLN A 74 30.86 13.38 -21.24
N LEU A 75 29.96 12.39 -21.16
CA LEU A 75 29.43 11.88 -19.90
C LEU A 75 30.52 11.25 -19.01
N LEU A 76 31.47 10.55 -19.62
CA LEU A 76 32.52 9.82 -18.93
C LEU A 76 33.79 10.65 -18.67
N ARG A 77 33.82 11.93 -19.06
CA ARG A 77 35.06 12.72 -19.13
C ARG A 77 35.78 12.81 -17.78
N SER A 78 35.09 13.18 -16.71
CA SER A 78 35.66 13.26 -15.36
C SER A 78 36.19 11.90 -14.89
N GLY A 79 35.43 10.83 -15.13
CA GLY A 79 35.86 9.49 -14.76
C GLY A 79 37.01 8.93 -15.61
N LEU A 80 37.13 9.25 -16.90
CA LEU A 80 38.27 8.87 -17.75
C LEU A 80 39.58 9.56 -17.34
N GLU A 81 39.50 10.68 -16.61
CA GLU A 81 40.65 11.43 -16.12
C GLU A 81 41.02 11.06 -14.68
N GLU A 82 40.03 10.76 -13.84
CA GLU A 82 40.23 10.63 -12.39
C GLU A 82 40.03 9.20 -11.85
N SER A 83 39.49 8.26 -12.64
CA SER A 83 39.20 6.87 -12.19
C SER A 83 40.38 6.17 -11.53
N SER A 84 41.59 6.32 -12.09
CA SER A 84 42.80 5.72 -11.51
C SER A 84 43.14 6.32 -10.14
N ARG A 85 42.89 7.61 -9.93
CA ARG A 85 43.11 8.27 -8.64
C ARG A 85 42.09 7.76 -7.62
N TYR A 86 40.81 7.75 -7.99
CA TYR A 86 39.72 7.31 -7.11
C TYR A 86 39.87 5.86 -6.64
N LEU A 87 40.31 4.98 -7.53
CA LEU A 87 40.53 3.57 -7.21
C LEU A 87 41.84 3.33 -6.44
N THR A 88 42.72 4.31 -6.39
CA THR A 88 43.90 4.29 -5.50
C THR A 88 43.52 4.78 -4.11
N GLU A 89 42.79 5.89 -4.01
CA GLU A 89 42.25 6.42 -2.75
C GLU A 89 41.38 5.38 -2.04
N ALA A 90 40.40 4.78 -2.74
CA ALA A 90 39.52 3.78 -2.15
C ALA A 90 40.28 2.55 -1.62
N ARG A 91 41.37 2.14 -2.28
CA ARG A 91 42.23 1.06 -1.78
C ARG A 91 42.99 1.45 -0.52
N LEU A 92 43.54 2.67 -0.49
CA LEU A 92 44.27 3.18 0.67
C LEU A 92 43.37 3.30 1.90
N ASP A 93 42.13 3.73 1.71
CA ASP A 93 41.20 3.96 2.83
C ASP A 93 40.51 2.66 3.29
N LEU A 94 40.20 1.72 2.38
CA LEU A 94 39.42 0.52 2.71
C LEU A 94 40.23 -0.76 2.92
N LEU A 95 41.46 -0.87 2.39
CA LEU A 95 42.28 -2.07 2.61
C LEU A 95 43.21 -1.93 3.83
N ASP A 96 43.45 -0.71 4.29
CA ASP A 96 44.16 -0.43 5.54
C ASP A 96 43.18 -0.53 6.73
N PRO A 97 43.41 -1.46 7.69
CA PRO A 97 42.47 -1.67 8.79
C PRO A 97 42.30 -0.47 9.73
N GLU A 98 43.35 0.32 9.94
CA GLU A 98 43.30 1.47 10.85
C GLU A 98 42.52 2.62 10.22
N ARG A 99 42.78 2.90 8.95
CA ARG A 99 42.06 3.95 8.20
C ARG A 99 40.60 3.60 8.00
N ARG A 100 40.31 2.35 7.65
CA ARG A 100 38.93 1.86 7.47
C ARG A 100 38.13 2.00 8.75
N LYS A 101 38.73 1.66 9.89
CA LYS A 101 38.07 1.81 11.20
C LYS A 101 37.70 3.27 11.49
N VAL A 102 38.62 4.21 11.25
CA VAL A 102 38.34 5.65 11.44
C VAL A 102 37.21 6.12 10.51
N LEU A 103 37.22 5.68 9.25
CA LEU A 103 36.18 6.01 8.28
C LEU A 103 34.81 5.44 8.70
N ASP A 104 34.77 4.18 9.14
CA ASP A 104 33.54 3.52 9.59
C ASP A 104 32.96 4.20 10.83
N GLU A 105 33.82 4.63 11.77
CA GLU A 105 33.42 5.39 12.96
C GLU A 105 32.85 6.78 12.59
N GLN A 106 33.46 7.48 11.63
CA GLN A 106 32.96 8.77 11.12
C GLN A 106 31.58 8.62 10.46
N LEU A 107 31.42 7.64 9.56
CA LEU A 107 30.15 7.39 8.89
C LEU A 107 29.05 6.97 9.88
N ALA A 108 29.39 6.18 10.90
CA ALA A 108 28.45 5.82 11.96
C ALA A 108 28.01 7.04 12.77
N ALA A 109 28.93 7.97 13.07
CA ALA A 109 28.62 9.21 13.77
C ALA A 109 27.70 10.13 12.93
N GLU A 110 27.95 10.29 11.64
CA GLU A 110 27.10 11.08 10.74
C GLU A 110 25.68 10.53 10.64
N VAL A 111 25.54 9.19 10.54
CA VAL A 111 24.22 8.53 10.52
C VAL A 111 23.49 8.72 11.85
N HIS A 112 24.20 8.64 12.97
CA HIS A 112 23.64 8.85 14.30
C HIS A 112 23.18 10.30 14.51
N GLU A 113 23.98 11.28 14.06
CA GLU A 113 23.63 12.70 14.12
C GLU A 113 22.40 13.01 13.25
N ALA A 114 22.32 12.46 12.03
CA ALA A 114 21.15 12.61 11.17
C ALA A 114 19.87 12.02 11.81
N ALA A 115 19.98 10.88 12.50
CA ALA A 115 18.88 10.28 13.24
C ALA A 115 18.41 11.17 14.40
N ALA A 116 19.36 11.77 15.14
CA ALA A 116 19.05 12.73 16.20
C ALA A 116 18.36 14.00 15.66
N ASP A 117 18.78 14.49 14.50
CA ASP A 117 18.14 15.63 13.83
C ASP A 117 16.72 15.34 13.38
N GLU A 118 16.46 14.16 12.82
CA GLU A 118 15.10 13.73 12.47
C GLU A 118 14.22 13.60 13.72
N PHE A 119 14.75 13.02 14.80
CA PHE A 119 14.06 12.92 16.08
C PHE A 119 13.68 14.29 16.64
N ARG A 120 14.62 15.26 16.61
CA ARG A 120 14.35 16.65 17.02
C ARG A 120 13.22 17.27 16.21
N LYS A 121 13.21 17.12 14.89
CA LYS A 121 12.13 17.65 14.02
C LYS A 121 10.76 17.05 14.36
N TYR A 122 10.72 15.75 14.66
CA TYR A 122 9.48 15.07 15.01
C TYR A 122 8.99 15.49 16.40
N LEU A 123 9.91 15.68 17.35
CA LEU A 123 9.62 16.23 18.67
C LEU A 123 9.10 17.67 18.60
N GLU A 124 9.65 18.51 17.73
CA GLU A 124 9.14 19.87 17.51
C GLU A 124 7.69 19.87 17.04
N PHE A 125 7.32 18.92 16.19
CA PHE A 125 5.94 18.76 15.73
C PHE A 125 5.02 18.32 16.89
N ALA A 126 5.43 17.33 17.69
CA ALA A 126 4.66 16.86 18.84
C ALA A 126 4.46 17.97 19.91
N LEU A 127 5.44 18.84 20.09
CA LEU A 127 5.37 19.95 21.04
C LEU A 127 4.64 21.20 20.51
N ALA A 128 4.09 21.17 19.29
CA ALA A 128 3.40 22.32 18.70
C ALA A 128 2.17 22.79 19.51
N SER A 129 1.53 21.88 20.26
CA SER A 129 0.38 22.16 21.14
C SER A 129 0.78 22.71 22.52
N GLY A 130 2.08 22.71 22.86
CA GLY A 130 2.61 23.14 24.15
C GLY A 130 2.43 22.16 25.31
N VAL A 131 1.82 20.98 25.06
CA VAL A 131 1.65 19.90 26.04
C VAL A 131 2.04 18.58 25.39
N LEU A 132 2.90 17.81 26.04
CA LEU A 132 3.26 16.48 25.57
C LEU A 132 2.35 15.45 26.23
N ASN A 133 1.54 14.76 25.43
CA ASN A 133 0.65 13.72 25.95
C ASN A 133 1.38 12.36 26.08
N PRO A 134 0.91 11.43 26.94
CA PRO A 134 1.60 10.17 27.19
C PRO A 134 1.71 9.25 25.97
N GLU A 135 0.76 9.31 25.03
CA GLU A 135 0.77 8.47 23.82
C GLU A 135 1.69 9.05 22.74
N GLU A 136 1.77 10.37 22.62
CA GLU A 136 2.77 11.10 21.81
C GLU A 136 4.18 10.83 22.31
N GLU A 137 4.41 10.89 23.63
CA GLU A 137 5.71 10.57 24.23
C GLU A 137 6.12 9.11 23.95
N LYS A 138 5.17 8.18 24.04
CA LYS A 138 5.40 6.76 23.71
C LYS A 138 5.69 6.56 22.21
N ASN A 139 5.00 7.28 21.33
CA ASN A 139 5.24 7.24 19.88
C ASN A 139 6.60 7.86 19.51
N LEU A 140 7.00 8.94 20.18
CA LEU A 140 8.32 9.56 20.06
C LEU A 140 9.43 8.58 20.46
N LEU A 141 9.32 7.97 21.64
CA LEU A 141 10.31 6.99 22.12
C LEU A 141 10.42 5.79 21.18
N ARG A 142 9.30 5.32 20.64
CA ARG A 142 9.30 4.28 19.60
C ARG A 142 10.04 4.75 18.34
N PHE A 143 9.73 5.93 17.82
CA PHE A 143 10.34 6.49 16.61
C PHE A 143 11.88 6.62 16.72
N GLY A 144 12.39 7.11 17.86
CA GLY A 144 13.84 7.22 18.06
C GLY A 144 14.52 5.88 18.30
N SER A 145 13.86 4.93 18.99
CA SER A 145 14.39 3.57 19.19
C SER A 145 14.58 2.81 17.88
N GLU A 146 13.67 2.98 16.91
CA GLU A 146 13.75 2.37 15.57
C GLU A 146 14.95 2.92 14.75
N ARG A 147 15.52 4.06 15.15
CA ARG A 147 16.69 4.71 14.53
C ARG A 147 17.97 4.56 15.35
N ALA A 148 17.98 3.67 16.33
CA ALA A 148 19.12 3.36 17.20
C ALA A 148 19.59 4.50 18.10
N LEU A 149 18.72 5.47 18.43
CA LEU A 149 18.97 6.41 19.53
C LEU A 149 18.73 5.69 20.87
N SER A 150 19.58 5.95 21.87
CA SER A 150 19.38 5.37 23.20
C SER A 150 18.23 6.02 23.95
N GLU A 151 17.62 5.28 24.88
CA GLU A 151 16.54 5.78 25.72
C GLU A 151 16.97 7.00 26.55
N SER A 152 18.21 7.00 27.06
CA SER A 152 18.78 8.14 27.78
C SER A 152 18.96 9.39 26.92
N GLU A 153 19.37 9.23 25.65
CA GLU A 153 19.53 10.36 24.73
C GLU A 153 18.17 10.93 24.33
N MET A 154 17.20 10.07 24.01
CA MET A 154 15.83 10.49 23.70
C MET A 154 15.19 11.22 24.88
N SER A 155 15.32 10.69 26.11
CA SER A 155 14.82 11.35 27.31
C SER A 155 15.48 12.71 27.54
N SER A 156 16.80 12.81 27.34
CA SER A 156 17.53 14.08 27.47
C SER A 156 17.05 15.12 26.44
N ILE A 157 16.88 14.72 25.18
CA ILE A 157 16.39 15.61 24.10
C ILE A 157 14.95 16.08 24.38
N ILE A 158 14.09 15.18 24.88
CA ILE A 158 12.71 15.52 25.26
C ILE A 158 12.69 16.51 26.43
N GLU A 159 13.48 16.28 27.47
CA GLU A 159 13.53 17.16 28.64
C GLU A 159 14.09 18.55 28.30
N GLU A 160 15.13 18.63 27.47
CA GLU A 160 15.70 19.89 26.98
C GLU A 160 14.66 20.68 26.17
N ALA A 161 13.95 20.03 25.23
CA ALA A 161 12.92 20.68 24.42
C ALA A 161 11.70 21.14 25.24
N LEU A 162 11.30 20.37 26.27
CA LEU A 162 10.24 20.76 27.21
C LEU A 162 10.63 22.00 28.02
N GLN A 163 11.90 22.08 28.47
CA GLN A 163 12.42 23.22 29.21
C GLN A 163 12.53 24.47 28.34
N GLU A 164 13.06 24.37 27.11
CA GLU A 164 13.21 25.50 26.20
C GLU A 164 11.88 26.12 25.78
N ARG A 165 10.84 25.29 25.55
CA ARG A 165 9.53 25.76 25.10
C ARG A 165 8.54 26.04 26.23
N GLY A 166 8.91 25.78 27.49
CA GLY A 166 8.01 25.93 28.63
C GLY A 166 6.78 24.99 28.59
N ALA A 167 6.90 23.88 27.86
CA ALA A 167 5.85 22.89 27.67
C ALA A 167 5.78 21.94 28.88
N LYS A 168 4.63 21.29 29.10
CA LYS A 168 4.41 20.39 30.25
C LYS A 168 3.97 19.01 29.81
N ARG A 169 4.41 17.97 30.53
CA ARG A 169 3.83 16.62 30.43
C ARG A 169 2.45 16.59 31.07
N GLN A 170 1.49 15.96 30.42
CA GLN A 170 0.15 15.77 30.98
C GLN A 170 0.17 14.68 32.07
N GLN A 171 -0.24 15.01 33.31
CA GLN A 171 -0.41 14.02 34.38
C GLN A 171 -1.80 13.36 34.30
N ILE A 172 -1.84 12.03 34.32
CA ILE A 172 -3.08 11.24 34.40
C ILE A 172 -3.56 11.21 35.85
N ALA A 173 -4.78 11.69 36.13
CA ALA A 173 -5.41 11.55 37.45
C ALA A 173 -5.99 10.12 37.62
N PRO A 174 -5.88 9.48 38.81
CA PRO A 174 -6.41 8.15 39.03
C PRO A 174 -7.95 8.14 38.96
N PRO A 175 -8.57 7.07 38.45
CA PRO A 175 -10.03 7.01 38.29
C PRO A 175 -10.73 6.97 39.66
N PRO A 176 -11.90 7.61 39.81
CA PRO A 176 -12.66 7.56 41.06
C PRO A 176 -13.27 6.17 41.27
N PRO A 177 -13.49 5.74 42.54
CA PRO A 177 -14.04 4.43 42.83
C PRO A 177 -15.53 4.34 42.39
N PRO A 178 -16.02 3.14 42.02
CA PRO A 178 -17.37 2.99 41.49
C PRO A 178 -18.42 3.20 42.61
N PRO A 179 -19.54 3.90 42.35
CA PRO A 179 -20.58 4.07 43.35
C PRO A 179 -21.45 2.82 43.48
N ALA A 180 -21.89 2.55 44.71
CA ALA A 180 -22.74 1.43 45.07
C ALA A 180 -24.12 1.50 44.39
N ALA A 181 -24.60 0.34 43.94
CA ALA A 181 -25.89 0.15 43.29
C ALA A 181 -27.05 0.64 44.17
N ASN A 182 -27.70 1.71 43.72
CA ASN A 182 -29.07 2.04 44.11
C ASN A 182 -29.92 2.12 42.85
N ILE A 183 -30.86 1.19 42.75
CA ILE A 183 -31.90 1.16 41.73
C ILE A 183 -32.79 2.38 41.97
N VAL A 184 -32.60 3.42 41.16
CA VAL A 184 -33.54 4.53 41.03
C VAL A 184 -34.16 4.38 39.65
N GLN A 185 -35.46 4.06 39.62
CA GLN A 185 -36.30 4.15 38.43
C GLN A 185 -36.21 5.58 37.87
N MET A 186 -35.70 5.71 36.65
CA MET A 186 -35.84 6.95 35.90
C MET A 186 -37.26 7.05 35.32
N PRO A 187 -37.85 8.26 35.28
CA PRO A 187 -39.14 8.46 34.65
C PRO A 187 -38.99 8.33 33.14
N ALA A 188 -40.00 7.73 32.50
CA ALA A 188 -40.11 7.66 31.06
C ALA A 188 -40.20 9.07 30.45
N THR A 189 -39.07 9.61 30.00
CA THR A 189 -39.06 10.73 29.04
C THR A 189 -39.20 10.14 27.64
N LYS A 190 -40.43 10.22 27.14
CA LYS A 190 -40.75 10.06 25.72
C LYS A 190 -40.12 11.19 24.92
N THR A 191 -38.99 10.91 24.29
CA THR A 191 -38.69 11.36 22.93
C THR A 191 -38.06 10.17 22.25
N ALA A 192 -38.78 9.58 21.30
CA ALA A 192 -38.23 8.55 20.42
C ALA A 192 -37.14 9.22 19.57
N SER A 193 -35.91 9.19 20.05
CA SER A 193 -34.71 9.43 19.24
C SER A 193 -34.55 8.21 18.35
N ASN A 194 -34.45 8.41 17.05
CA ASN A 194 -34.17 7.34 16.09
C ASN A 194 -32.84 6.67 16.49
N PRO A 195 -32.75 5.32 16.58
CA PRO A 195 -31.48 4.62 16.85
C PRO A 195 -30.29 5.15 16.03
N GLN A 196 -30.52 5.49 14.76
CA GLN A 196 -29.53 6.10 13.86
C GLN A 196 -29.01 7.45 14.39
N ASP A 197 -29.90 8.32 14.88
CA ASP A 197 -29.52 9.65 15.38
C ASP A 197 -28.69 9.56 16.66
N GLU A 198 -29.01 8.61 17.54
CA GLU A 198 -28.24 8.38 18.77
C GLU A 198 -26.86 7.80 18.45
N PHE A 199 -26.77 6.91 17.47
CA PHE A 199 -25.50 6.33 17.02
C PHE A 199 -24.58 7.37 16.36
N VAL A 200 -25.11 8.17 15.42
CA VAL A 200 -24.37 9.28 14.78
C VAL A 200 -23.90 10.30 15.83
N ARG A 201 -24.72 10.54 16.86
CA ARG A 201 -24.32 11.37 17.99
C ARG A 201 -23.15 10.78 18.78
N MET A 202 -23.11 9.48 19.01
CA MET A 202 -21.96 8.81 19.66
C MET A 202 -20.70 8.91 18.81
N LEU A 203 -20.83 8.77 17.48
CA LEU A 203 -19.71 8.96 16.55
C LEU A 203 -19.15 10.38 16.63
N HIS A 204 -19.99 11.42 16.55
CA HIS A 204 -19.55 12.80 16.69
C HIS A 204 -18.91 13.11 18.06
N LEU A 205 -19.33 12.45 19.14
CA LEU A 205 -18.73 12.60 20.46
C LEU A 205 -17.34 11.97 20.57
N SER A 206 -17.01 11.01 19.70
CA SER A 206 -15.69 10.38 19.66
C SER A 206 -14.60 11.30 19.11
N ASN A 207 -14.99 12.22 18.22
CA ASN A 207 -14.11 13.14 17.50
C ASN A 207 -12.95 12.43 16.77
N LEU A 208 -13.17 11.17 16.36
CA LEU A 208 -12.23 10.38 15.57
C LEU A 208 -12.40 10.73 14.08
N ASP A 209 -11.29 10.82 13.38
CA ASP A 209 -11.21 10.96 11.94
C ASP A 209 -10.69 9.66 11.31
N SER A 210 -10.63 9.61 9.97
CA SER A 210 -10.23 8.36 9.32
C SER A 210 -8.76 7.99 9.49
N PHE A 211 -7.94 8.90 10.05
CA PHE A 211 -6.53 8.66 10.37
C PHE A 211 -6.35 8.14 11.80
N SER A 212 -7.29 8.44 12.69
CA SER A 212 -7.23 8.11 14.11
C SER A 212 -8.16 6.96 14.50
N MET A 213 -9.21 6.66 13.74
CA MET A 213 -10.07 5.51 13.97
C MET A 213 -9.37 4.22 13.53
N SER A 214 -8.94 3.40 14.49
CA SER A 214 -8.43 2.06 14.21
C SER A 214 -9.56 1.07 13.89
N ASP A 215 -9.25 -0.05 13.22
CA ASP A 215 -10.23 -1.11 12.94
C ASP A 215 -10.92 -1.59 14.23
N ASP A 216 -10.17 -1.82 15.32
CA ASP A 216 -10.74 -2.20 16.62
C ASP A 216 -11.74 -1.15 17.19
N GLN A 217 -11.51 0.14 16.92
CA GLN A 217 -12.39 1.22 17.34
C GLN A 217 -13.64 1.29 16.47
N ARG A 218 -13.47 1.11 15.15
CA ARG A 218 -14.57 0.98 14.20
C ARG A 218 -15.49 -0.18 14.60
N ASP A 219 -14.92 -1.32 14.96
CA ASP A 219 -15.67 -2.48 15.44
C ASP A 219 -16.40 -2.21 16.76
N THR A 220 -15.77 -1.48 17.68
CA THR A 220 -16.41 -1.07 18.94
C THR A 220 -17.64 -0.17 18.68
N PHE A 221 -17.59 0.73 17.69
CA PHE A 221 -18.75 1.53 17.31
C PHE A 221 -19.86 0.68 16.68
N ILE A 222 -19.51 -0.29 15.83
CA ILE A 222 -20.49 -1.19 15.21
C ILE A 222 -21.20 -2.02 16.29
N ASP A 223 -20.47 -2.57 17.26
CA ASP A 223 -21.06 -3.28 18.41
C ASP A 223 -21.98 -2.37 19.25
N MET A 224 -21.64 -1.08 19.39
CA MET A 224 -22.52 -0.11 20.07
C MET A 224 -23.79 0.17 19.27
N ALA A 225 -23.72 0.20 17.93
CA ALA A 225 -24.86 0.40 17.05
C ALA A 225 -25.84 -0.78 17.11
N GLU A 226 -25.32 -2.01 17.12
CA GLU A 226 -26.13 -3.22 17.26
C GLU A 226 -26.92 -3.21 18.58
N ASN A 227 -26.30 -2.76 19.67
CA ASN A 227 -26.96 -2.62 20.97
C ASN A 227 -28.07 -1.54 20.96
N LEU A 228 -28.02 -0.58 20.04
CA LEU A 228 -29.09 0.40 19.79
C LEU A 228 -30.19 -0.15 18.86
N GLY A 229 -30.00 -1.35 18.30
CA GLY A 229 -30.94 -2.00 17.39
C GLY A 229 -30.75 -1.61 15.92
N LEU A 230 -29.59 -1.07 15.55
CA LEU A 230 -29.20 -0.85 14.16
C LEU A 230 -28.72 -2.13 13.52
N ASP A 231 -28.98 -2.26 12.21
CA ASP A 231 -28.32 -3.29 11.43
C ASP A 231 -26.80 -3.01 11.36
N PRO A 232 -25.93 -4.02 11.49
CA PRO A 232 -24.48 -3.81 11.49
C PRO A 232 -23.96 -3.20 10.17
N GLY A 233 -24.61 -3.51 9.03
CA GLY A 233 -24.29 -2.91 7.74
C GLY A 233 -24.67 -1.44 7.69
N GLU A 234 -25.86 -1.09 8.21
CA GLU A 234 -26.25 0.33 8.36
C GLU A 234 -25.31 1.09 9.31
N ALA A 235 -24.81 0.45 10.36
CA ALA A 235 -23.84 1.02 11.28
C ALA A 235 -22.49 1.28 10.61
N GLU A 236 -22.00 0.34 9.80
CA GLU A 236 -20.78 0.51 8.99
C GLU A 236 -20.89 1.71 8.06
N ASP A 237 -22.03 1.85 7.37
CA ASP A 237 -22.30 2.96 6.46
C ASP A 237 -22.31 4.32 7.18
N LEU A 238 -22.88 4.37 8.40
CA LEU A 238 -22.92 5.58 9.22
C LEU A 238 -21.54 5.96 9.78
N VAL A 239 -20.70 4.98 10.12
CA VAL A 239 -19.31 5.22 10.52
C VAL A 239 -18.54 5.79 9.34
N ASP A 240 -18.65 5.21 8.15
CA ASP A 240 -17.97 5.71 6.96
C ASP A 240 -18.41 7.14 6.63
N LEU A 241 -19.71 7.43 6.67
CA LEU A 241 -20.23 8.78 6.44
C LEU A 241 -19.72 9.80 7.49
N TYR A 242 -19.66 9.41 8.76
CA TYR A 242 -19.11 10.25 9.83
C TYR A 242 -17.62 10.56 9.60
N LEU A 243 -16.84 9.55 9.26
CA LEU A 243 -15.40 9.71 9.01
C LEU A 243 -15.15 10.61 7.79
N GLU A 244 -15.98 10.49 6.75
CA GLU A 244 -15.97 11.41 5.60
C GLU A 244 -16.24 12.86 6.02
N GLU A 245 -17.29 13.11 6.81
CA GLU A 245 -17.58 14.47 7.31
C GLU A 245 -16.48 15.03 8.25
N ALA A 246 -15.88 14.17 9.07
CA ALA A 246 -14.80 14.54 9.97
C ALA A 246 -13.53 14.94 9.20
N ASP A 247 -13.20 14.18 8.15
CA ASP A 247 -12.10 14.48 7.23
C ASP A 247 -12.35 15.76 6.43
N GLU A 248 -13.59 16.01 5.97
CA GLU A 248 -13.95 17.27 5.29
C GLU A 248 -13.83 18.50 6.22
N LYS A 249 -14.22 18.36 7.50
CA LYS A 249 -14.09 19.42 8.50
C LYS A 249 -12.63 19.69 8.87
N SER A 250 -11.77 18.66 8.94
CA SER A 250 -10.34 18.85 9.19
C SER A 250 -9.61 19.51 8.01
N MET A 251 -10.11 19.31 6.79
CA MET A 251 -9.60 19.95 5.55
C MET A 251 -10.12 21.38 5.31
N ALA A 252 -11.15 21.84 6.06
CA ALA A 252 -11.80 23.14 5.85
C ALA A 252 -11.11 24.33 6.55
N GLU A 253 -10.05 24.11 7.34
CA GLU A 253 -9.24 25.21 7.90
C GLU A 253 -8.15 25.65 6.89
N PRO A 254 -8.13 26.93 6.44
CA PRO A 254 -7.38 27.30 5.25
C PRO A 254 -5.94 27.74 5.55
N THR A 255 -4.94 27.02 5.03
CA THR A 255 -3.65 27.62 4.67
C THR A 255 -3.69 28.12 3.24
N ALA A 256 -3.82 29.44 3.08
CA ALA A 256 -3.83 30.11 1.79
C ALA A 256 -2.41 30.25 1.19
N ALA A 257 -2.25 29.87 -0.09
CA ALA A 257 -1.16 30.31 -0.98
C ALA A 257 -1.66 30.28 -2.45
N PRO A 258 -1.05 31.07 -3.36
CA PRO A 258 -1.78 32.03 -4.19
C PRO A 258 -2.32 31.49 -5.52
N LYS A 259 -3.46 32.05 -5.94
CA LYS A 259 -4.05 31.90 -7.27
C LYS A 259 -3.22 32.66 -8.32
N ILE A 260 -2.75 31.95 -9.33
CA ILE A 260 -2.28 32.55 -10.58
C ILE A 260 -3.50 32.70 -11.50
N GLU A 261 -3.87 33.94 -11.80
CA GLU A 261 -4.92 34.27 -12.78
C GLU A 261 -4.43 34.00 -14.20
N ALA A 262 -5.00 33.00 -14.87
CA ALA A 262 -4.90 32.85 -16.31
C ALA A 262 -6.10 33.58 -16.97
N ARG A 263 -5.81 34.68 -17.67
CA ARG A 263 -6.76 35.42 -18.50
C ARG A 263 -7.39 34.53 -19.57
N SER A 264 -8.72 34.45 -19.58
CA SER A 264 -9.50 33.92 -20.70
C SER A 264 -9.59 34.92 -21.86
N ALA A 265 -9.39 34.45 -23.08
CA ALA A 265 -9.88 35.10 -24.29
C ALA A 265 -10.81 34.13 -25.03
N PRO A 266 -11.93 34.59 -25.64
CA PRO A 266 -12.93 33.71 -26.22
C PRO A 266 -12.59 33.38 -27.67
N ALA A 267 -12.63 32.11 -28.02
CA ALA A 267 -12.69 31.67 -29.41
C ALA A 267 -13.89 30.74 -29.58
N THR A 268 -14.97 31.31 -30.11
CA THR A 268 -16.10 30.59 -30.70
C THR A 268 -15.60 29.76 -31.89
N ALA A 269 -15.63 28.44 -31.75
CA ALA A 269 -15.48 27.53 -32.89
C ALA A 269 -16.46 26.36 -32.73
N LEU A 270 -17.09 26.03 -33.85
CA LEU A 270 -18.24 25.16 -34.03
C LEU A 270 -18.01 23.76 -33.43
N VAL A 271 -19.02 23.27 -32.71
CA VAL A 271 -19.09 21.89 -32.19
C VAL A 271 -19.37 20.96 -33.36
N GLU A 272 -18.32 20.40 -33.95
CA GLU A 272 -18.46 19.14 -34.68
C GLU A 272 -18.57 18.01 -33.66
N ALA A 273 -19.67 17.26 -33.74
CA ALA A 273 -19.92 16.10 -32.91
C ALA A 273 -18.79 15.09 -33.10
N LYS A 274 -18.03 14.86 -32.03
CA LYS A 274 -17.03 13.79 -31.94
C LYS A 274 -17.75 12.46 -32.24
N PRO A 275 -17.28 11.64 -33.20
CA PRO A 275 -17.92 10.38 -33.50
C PRO A 275 -17.94 9.50 -32.24
N ALA A 276 -19.08 8.84 -32.01
CA ALA A 276 -19.27 7.91 -30.91
C ALA A 276 -18.09 6.93 -30.83
N ALA A 277 -17.61 6.67 -29.62
CA ALA A 277 -16.61 5.65 -29.38
C ALA A 277 -17.03 4.35 -30.08
N PRO A 278 -16.11 3.64 -30.77
CA PRO A 278 -16.45 2.42 -31.47
C PRO A 278 -17.08 1.45 -30.47
N LYS A 279 -18.30 1.00 -30.76
CA LYS A 279 -18.91 -0.10 -30.01
C LYS A 279 -17.95 -1.28 -30.06
N ILE A 280 -17.60 -1.80 -28.89
CA ILE A 280 -16.75 -2.98 -28.74
C ILE A 280 -17.57 -4.15 -29.29
N ASP A 281 -17.44 -4.43 -30.59
CA ASP A 281 -18.06 -5.57 -31.25
C ASP A 281 -17.19 -6.81 -31.01
N ASN A 282 -17.17 -7.30 -29.77
CA ASN A 282 -16.33 -8.42 -29.40
C ASN A 282 -17.21 -9.55 -28.86
N ASN A 283 -17.33 -10.59 -29.66
CA ASN A 283 -17.87 -11.87 -29.23
C ASN A 283 -16.90 -12.48 -28.18
N PRO A 284 -17.29 -12.60 -26.89
CA PRO A 284 -16.41 -13.10 -25.84
C PRO A 284 -15.88 -14.51 -26.12
N ASP A 285 -16.68 -15.37 -26.76
CA ASP A 285 -16.27 -16.73 -27.12
C ASP A 285 -15.18 -16.73 -28.18
N LEU A 286 -15.27 -15.81 -29.14
CA LEU A 286 -14.22 -15.61 -30.14
C LEU A 286 -12.93 -15.10 -29.49
N GLU A 287 -13.01 -14.16 -28.56
CA GLU A 287 -11.84 -13.69 -27.83
C GLU A 287 -11.19 -14.82 -27.01
N ARG A 288 -11.98 -15.59 -26.26
CA ARG A 288 -11.48 -16.75 -25.50
C ARG A 288 -10.82 -17.81 -26.38
N SER A 289 -11.29 -17.97 -27.62
CA SER A 289 -10.65 -18.89 -28.57
C SER A 289 -9.29 -18.39 -29.08
N ARG A 290 -9.06 -17.07 -29.09
CA ARG A 290 -7.82 -16.44 -29.57
C ARG A 290 -6.79 -16.27 -28.46
N TYR A 291 -7.24 -15.98 -27.25
CA TYR A 291 -6.39 -15.63 -26.11
C TYR A 291 -6.51 -16.71 -25.03
N ALA A 292 -5.55 -17.63 -25.04
CA ALA A 292 -5.47 -18.69 -24.05
C ALA A 292 -4.87 -18.18 -22.73
N ASN A 293 -5.33 -18.74 -21.61
CA ASN A 293 -4.68 -18.59 -20.31
C ASN A 293 -3.20 -18.99 -20.42
N PHE A 294 -2.35 -18.36 -19.61
CA PHE A 294 -0.91 -18.69 -19.59
C PHE A 294 -0.38 -18.74 -18.16
N THR A 295 0.74 -19.43 -17.96
CA THR A 295 1.46 -19.45 -16.69
C THR A 295 2.63 -18.47 -16.78
N ASN A 296 2.74 -17.56 -15.81
CA ASN A 296 3.85 -16.61 -15.73
C ASN A 296 5.14 -17.31 -15.24
N THR A 297 6.26 -16.60 -15.22
CA THR A 297 7.57 -17.13 -14.80
C THR A 297 7.69 -17.38 -13.31
N LEU A 298 6.69 -16.98 -12.51
CA LEU A 298 6.60 -17.30 -11.09
C LEU A 298 5.86 -18.62 -10.83
N GLY A 299 5.21 -19.19 -11.85
CA GLY A 299 4.35 -20.38 -11.74
C GLY A 299 2.87 -20.07 -11.55
N GLY A 300 2.50 -18.79 -11.44
CA GLY A 300 1.12 -18.33 -11.28
C GLY A 300 0.35 -18.36 -12.61
N MET A 301 -0.89 -18.87 -12.56
CA MET A 301 -1.78 -18.90 -13.72
C MET A 301 -2.44 -17.53 -13.94
N MET A 302 -2.40 -17.05 -15.17
CA MET A 302 -3.04 -15.82 -15.63
C MET A 302 -4.26 -16.18 -16.49
N ILE A 303 -5.43 -15.78 -16.02
CA ILE A 303 -6.74 -16.05 -16.63
C ILE A 303 -7.10 -14.92 -17.58
N PHE A 304 -7.48 -15.27 -18.81
CA PHE A 304 -7.99 -14.33 -19.80
C PHE A 304 -9.41 -13.87 -19.45
N VAL A 305 -9.60 -12.55 -19.42
CA VAL A 305 -10.90 -11.90 -19.22
C VAL A 305 -11.21 -11.11 -20.50
N PRO A 306 -12.31 -11.44 -21.20
CA PRO A 306 -12.69 -10.78 -22.45
C PRO A 306 -13.12 -9.34 -22.19
N SER A 307 -13.09 -8.52 -23.24
CA SER A 307 -13.67 -7.18 -23.17
C SER A 307 -15.19 -7.26 -23.07
N ALA A 308 -15.80 -6.38 -22.26
CA ALA A 308 -17.24 -6.27 -22.17
C ALA A 308 -17.68 -4.91 -21.61
N GLU A 309 -18.97 -4.65 -21.72
CA GLU A 309 -19.67 -3.66 -20.91
C GLU A 309 -20.35 -4.39 -19.76
N PHE A 310 -20.20 -3.89 -18.54
CA PHE A 310 -20.87 -4.41 -17.35
C PHE A 310 -21.40 -3.26 -16.47
N MET A 311 -22.30 -3.61 -15.55
CA MET A 311 -22.82 -2.66 -14.56
C MET A 311 -21.96 -2.74 -13.30
N MET A 312 -21.27 -1.64 -12.99
CA MET A 312 -20.43 -1.48 -11.81
C MET A 312 -21.22 -0.84 -10.67
N GLY A 313 -21.00 -1.30 -9.44
CA GLY A 313 -21.75 -0.94 -8.24
C GLY A 313 -22.97 -1.82 -8.00
N SER A 314 -23.75 -1.49 -6.97
CA SER A 314 -25.02 -2.16 -6.66
C SER A 314 -26.07 -1.16 -6.18
N ASP A 315 -27.32 -1.40 -6.57
CA ASP A 315 -28.48 -0.68 -6.05
C ASP A 315 -29.26 -1.48 -5.00
N SER A 316 -28.79 -2.70 -4.66
CA SER A 316 -29.41 -3.58 -3.65
C SER A 316 -29.51 -2.89 -2.29
N GLU A 317 -30.49 -3.28 -1.47
CA GLU A 317 -30.71 -2.62 -0.16
C GLU A 317 -29.49 -2.72 0.75
N ASP A 318 -28.73 -3.81 0.66
CA ASP A 318 -27.50 -4.06 1.41
C ASP A 318 -26.25 -3.43 0.77
N ALA A 319 -26.39 -2.58 -0.26
CA ALA A 319 -25.28 -1.84 -0.86
C ALA A 319 -25.00 -0.54 -0.13
N GLY A 320 -23.78 -0.40 0.38
CA GLY A 320 -23.33 0.78 1.09
C GLY A 320 -23.28 2.02 0.18
N PRO A 321 -23.24 3.24 0.76
CA PRO A 321 -23.28 4.50 0.00
C PRO A 321 -22.19 4.62 -1.05
N ASN A 322 -20.98 4.13 -0.75
CA ASN A 322 -19.84 4.21 -1.65
C ASN A 322 -19.90 3.21 -2.83
N GLU A 323 -20.77 2.20 -2.75
CA GLU A 323 -21.03 1.21 -3.80
C GLU A 323 -22.00 1.73 -4.88
N ARG A 324 -22.55 2.93 -4.67
CA ARG A 324 -23.56 3.59 -5.51
C ARG A 324 -22.99 4.85 -6.19
N PRO A 325 -23.61 5.30 -7.30
CA PRO A 325 -24.68 4.65 -8.05
C PRO A 325 -24.17 3.51 -8.95
N VAL A 326 -25.07 2.60 -9.30
CA VAL A 326 -24.84 1.66 -10.39
C VAL A 326 -24.64 2.40 -11.71
N HIS A 327 -23.58 2.07 -12.45
CA HIS A 327 -23.26 2.73 -13.72
C HIS A 327 -22.60 1.79 -14.72
N SER A 328 -22.75 2.10 -16.01
CA SER A 328 -22.16 1.30 -17.09
C SER A 328 -20.65 1.56 -17.21
N VAL A 329 -19.87 0.48 -17.30
CA VAL A 329 -18.43 0.52 -17.52
C VAL A 329 -18.03 -0.44 -18.63
N SER A 330 -17.32 0.06 -19.64
CA SER A 330 -16.66 -0.75 -20.65
C SER A 330 -15.23 -1.06 -20.24
N VAL A 331 -14.87 -2.34 -20.17
CA VAL A 331 -13.53 -2.83 -19.81
C VAL A 331 -12.94 -3.54 -21.02
N SER A 332 -11.72 -3.18 -21.40
CA SER A 332 -10.94 -3.87 -22.44
C SER A 332 -10.45 -5.23 -21.94
N ARG A 333 -10.16 -6.15 -22.85
CA ARG A 333 -9.61 -7.48 -22.52
C ARG A 333 -8.27 -7.37 -21.78
N PHE A 334 -8.06 -8.27 -20.82
CA PHE A 334 -6.85 -8.34 -20.00
C PHE A 334 -6.63 -9.76 -19.48
N TYR A 335 -5.47 -10.01 -18.88
CA TYR A 335 -5.26 -11.20 -18.06
C TYR A 335 -5.17 -10.81 -16.59
N ILE A 336 -5.68 -11.64 -15.70
CA ILE A 336 -5.59 -11.46 -14.24
C ILE A 336 -5.11 -12.74 -13.58
N SER A 337 -4.32 -12.63 -12.51
CA SER A 337 -3.86 -13.82 -11.80
C SER A 337 -5.06 -14.57 -11.21
N ARG A 338 -5.07 -15.90 -11.39
CA ARG A 338 -6.12 -16.79 -10.91
C ARG A 338 -6.36 -16.62 -9.41
N CYS A 339 -5.28 -16.45 -8.66
CA CYS A 339 -5.29 -16.22 -7.23
C CYS A 339 -4.49 -14.95 -6.88
N LEU A 340 -4.53 -14.60 -5.60
CA LEU A 340 -3.62 -13.64 -4.96
C LEU A 340 -2.15 -14.02 -5.17
N ILE A 341 -1.26 -13.03 -5.12
CA ILE A 341 0.18 -13.29 -5.10
C ILE A 341 0.54 -13.97 -3.78
N THR A 342 1.20 -15.12 -3.87
CA THR A 342 1.60 -15.91 -2.71
C THR A 342 2.91 -15.43 -2.09
N ASN A 343 3.17 -15.84 -0.85
CA ASN A 343 4.45 -15.61 -0.18
C ASN A 343 5.64 -16.10 -1.02
N ALA A 344 5.55 -17.31 -1.60
CA ALA A 344 6.64 -17.86 -2.41
C ALA A 344 6.87 -17.09 -3.72
N GLU A 345 5.82 -16.57 -4.35
CA GLU A 345 5.94 -15.72 -5.54
C GLU A 345 6.52 -14.35 -5.19
N TYR A 346 6.03 -13.73 -4.13
CA TYR A 346 6.52 -12.43 -3.65
C TYR A 346 8.00 -12.51 -3.23
N GLU A 347 8.42 -13.60 -2.62
CA GLU A 347 9.81 -13.82 -2.21
C GLU A 347 10.81 -13.99 -3.37
N GLN A 348 10.33 -14.23 -4.60
CA GLN A 348 11.18 -14.12 -5.77
C GLN A 348 11.56 -12.67 -6.09
N PHE A 349 10.71 -11.72 -5.70
CA PHE A 349 10.96 -10.28 -5.79
C PHE A 349 11.70 -9.77 -4.55
N ASP A 350 11.18 -10.05 -3.35
CA ASP A 350 11.76 -9.63 -2.07
C ASP A 350 11.90 -10.82 -1.12
N ARG A 351 13.09 -11.41 -1.07
CA ARG A 351 13.40 -12.54 -0.18
C ARG A 351 13.28 -12.19 1.31
N ALA A 352 13.40 -10.91 1.68
CA ALA A 352 13.25 -10.49 3.07
C ALA A 352 11.80 -10.58 3.55
N HIS A 353 10.83 -10.66 2.63
CA HIS A 353 9.43 -10.87 2.97
C HIS A 353 9.18 -12.15 3.77
N LYS A 354 10.08 -13.14 3.67
CA LYS A 354 9.99 -14.37 4.45
C LYS A 354 9.92 -14.15 5.97
N SER A 355 10.56 -13.09 6.49
CA SER A 355 10.47 -12.73 7.90
C SER A 355 9.26 -11.87 8.26
N LYS A 356 8.52 -11.39 7.26
CA LYS A 356 7.30 -10.57 7.40
C LYS A 356 6.01 -11.39 7.22
N ARG A 357 6.10 -12.69 6.90
CA ARG A 357 4.91 -13.53 6.75
C ARG A 357 4.05 -13.47 8.00
N ALA A 358 2.73 -13.47 7.83
CA ALA A 358 1.80 -13.67 8.94
C ALA A 358 2.09 -15.01 9.66
N SER A 359 1.68 -15.09 10.92
CA SER A 359 1.79 -16.33 11.70
C SER A 359 1.05 -17.45 10.95
N GLY A 360 1.66 -18.63 10.82
CA GLY A 360 1.07 -19.72 10.02
C GLY A 360 1.09 -19.51 8.49
N GLY A 361 1.60 -18.37 7.99
CA GLY A 361 1.73 -18.04 6.58
C GLY A 361 2.73 -18.92 5.83
N GLY A 362 2.25 -20.03 5.27
CA GLY A 362 3.03 -20.91 4.40
C GLY A 362 3.31 -20.33 3.01
N ASP A 363 4.07 -21.06 2.20
CA ASP A 363 4.49 -20.65 0.84
C ASP A 363 3.32 -20.32 -0.10
N ARG A 364 2.20 -21.03 0.05
CA ARG A 364 0.97 -20.85 -0.76
C ARG A 364 -0.03 -19.88 -0.14
N HIS A 365 0.25 -19.29 1.02
CA HIS A 365 -0.64 -18.25 1.57
C HIS A 365 -0.41 -16.93 0.83
N PRO A 366 -1.43 -16.05 0.77
CA PRO A 366 -1.27 -14.73 0.17
C PRO A 366 -0.17 -13.93 0.86
N ALA A 367 0.57 -13.15 0.07
CA ALA A 367 1.52 -12.17 0.58
C ALA A 367 0.76 -10.98 1.18
N VAL A 368 0.92 -10.78 2.48
CA VAL A 368 0.29 -9.72 3.29
C VAL A 368 1.37 -8.87 3.97
N TYR A 369 1.01 -7.76 4.64
CA TYR A 369 1.97 -6.73 5.03
C TYR A 369 2.73 -6.15 3.82
N VAL A 370 2.02 -6.03 2.70
CA VAL A 370 2.51 -5.40 1.47
C VAL A 370 1.72 -4.13 1.23
N SER A 371 2.40 -3.00 1.27
CA SER A 371 1.80 -1.71 0.93
C SER A 371 1.48 -1.60 -0.57
N TYR A 372 0.58 -0.69 -0.94
CA TYR A 372 0.29 -0.41 -2.35
C TYR A 372 1.58 -0.10 -3.14
N LEU A 373 2.49 0.68 -2.55
CA LEU A 373 3.74 1.07 -3.18
C LEU A 373 4.66 -0.14 -3.45
N GLU A 374 4.71 -1.10 -2.52
CA GLU A 374 5.46 -2.35 -2.68
C GLU A 374 4.81 -3.26 -3.73
N ALA A 375 3.48 -3.38 -3.75
CA ALA A 375 2.75 -4.14 -4.75
C ALA A 375 2.97 -3.58 -6.18
N VAL A 376 3.02 -2.25 -6.33
CA VAL A 376 3.38 -1.60 -7.60
C VAL A 376 4.82 -1.92 -8.01
N LYS A 377 5.78 -1.89 -7.07
CA LYS A 377 7.17 -2.27 -7.35
C LYS A 377 7.29 -3.73 -7.79
N PHE A 378 6.55 -4.64 -7.16
CA PHE A 378 6.47 -6.04 -7.58
C PHE A 378 5.98 -6.15 -9.03
N CYS A 379 4.91 -5.44 -9.40
CA CYS A 379 4.40 -5.43 -10.76
C CYS A 379 5.43 -4.89 -11.78
N GLN A 380 6.15 -3.82 -11.44
CA GLN A 380 7.20 -3.24 -12.28
C GLN A 380 8.38 -4.20 -12.47
N TRP A 381 8.78 -4.89 -11.40
CA TRP A 381 9.82 -5.90 -11.43
C TRP A 381 9.42 -7.07 -12.34
N LEU A 382 8.21 -7.60 -12.18
CA LEU A 382 7.72 -8.70 -13.01
C LEU A 382 7.59 -8.28 -14.48
N SER A 383 7.15 -7.04 -14.71
CA SER A 383 7.08 -6.45 -16.06
C SER A 383 8.44 -6.43 -16.75
N THR A 384 9.47 -6.01 -16.02
CA THR A 384 10.84 -5.97 -16.52
C THR A 384 11.39 -7.37 -16.80
N ARG A 385 11.12 -8.31 -15.88
CA ARG A 385 11.56 -9.70 -15.96
C ARG A 385 10.95 -10.41 -17.18
N GLU A 386 9.67 -10.22 -17.46
CA GLU A 386 8.96 -10.96 -18.51
C GLU A 386 8.78 -10.20 -19.82
N ARG A 387 9.14 -8.90 -19.85
CA ARG A 387 8.86 -8.01 -20.98
C ARG A 387 7.38 -7.99 -21.36
N ARG A 388 6.52 -8.09 -20.34
CA ARG A 388 5.08 -7.94 -20.39
C ARG A 388 4.69 -6.81 -19.46
N LYS A 389 3.48 -6.27 -19.60
CA LYS A 389 3.07 -5.13 -18.79
C LYS A 389 2.15 -5.58 -17.67
N TYR A 390 2.75 -5.80 -16.50
CA TYR A 390 2.05 -6.14 -15.27
C TYR A 390 1.75 -4.90 -14.43
N ARG A 391 0.60 -4.91 -13.75
CA ARG A 391 0.15 -3.86 -12.84
C ARG A 391 -0.88 -4.41 -11.87
N LEU A 392 -1.25 -3.61 -10.88
CA LEU A 392 -2.47 -3.86 -10.11
C LEU A 392 -3.71 -3.76 -11.03
N PRO A 393 -4.78 -4.53 -10.76
CA PRO A 393 -6.04 -4.36 -11.46
C PRO A 393 -6.56 -2.94 -11.23
N THR A 394 -7.24 -2.37 -12.22
CA THR A 394 -8.13 -1.25 -11.88
C THR A 394 -9.28 -1.81 -11.03
N GLU A 395 -9.89 -0.94 -10.26
CA GLU A 395 -11.06 -1.32 -9.47
C GLU A 395 -12.18 -1.89 -10.35
N ALA A 396 -12.40 -1.29 -11.52
CA ALA A 396 -13.39 -1.79 -12.48
C ALA A 396 -13.01 -3.15 -13.08
N GLU A 397 -11.72 -3.40 -13.34
CA GLU A 397 -11.24 -4.72 -13.78
C GLU A 397 -11.43 -5.77 -12.69
N TRP A 398 -11.14 -5.42 -11.44
CA TRP A 398 -11.32 -6.29 -10.29
C TRP A 398 -12.80 -6.68 -10.12
N GLU A 399 -13.69 -5.68 -10.10
CA GLU A 399 -15.12 -5.92 -9.94
C GLU A 399 -15.69 -6.71 -11.11
N TYR A 400 -15.33 -6.36 -12.34
CA TYR A 400 -15.76 -7.11 -13.51
C TYR A 400 -15.29 -8.57 -13.45
N ALA A 401 -14.03 -8.80 -13.06
CA ALA A 401 -13.47 -10.14 -12.89
C ALA A 401 -14.19 -10.96 -11.80
N ALA A 402 -14.69 -10.31 -10.75
CA ALA A 402 -15.47 -10.96 -9.70
C ALA A 402 -16.94 -11.21 -10.12
N LYS A 403 -17.56 -10.19 -10.72
CA LYS A 403 -19.01 -10.07 -10.92
C LYS A 403 -19.51 -10.64 -12.24
N GLY A 404 -18.70 -10.60 -13.30
CA GLY A 404 -19.13 -10.89 -14.66
C GLY A 404 -20.10 -9.84 -15.22
N THR A 405 -20.83 -10.21 -16.27
CA THR A 405 -21.89 -9.39 -16.87
C THR A 405 -23.29 -9.77 -16.39
N ASP A 406 -23.41 -10.83 -15.59
CA ASP A 406 -24.66 -11.38 -15.04
C ASP A 406 -25.01 -10.82 -13.64
N GLN A 407 -24.38 -9.72 -13.25
CA GLN A 407 -24.67 -8.94 -12.03
C GLN A 407 -24.63 -9.75 -10.73
N ARG A 408 -23.63 -10.63 -10.59
CA ARG A 408 -23.52 -11.45 -9.38
C ARG A 408 -23.29 -10.60 -8.13
N LYS A 409 -23.82 -11.06 -7.00
CA LYS A 409 -23.63 -10.50 -5.66
C LYS A 409 -22.29 -10.96 -5.09
N TYR A 410 -21.97 -12.23 -5.26
CA TYR A 410 -20.68 -12.85 -4.90
C TYR A 410 -20.04 -13.47 -6.14
N PRO A 411 -18.73 -13.77 -6.15
CA PRO A 411 -18.08 -14.39 -7.31
C PRO A 411 -18.76 -15.68 -7.78
N TRP A 412 -19.23 -16.50 -6.83
CA TRP A 412 -19.94 -17.76 -7.10
C TRP A 412 -21.43 -17.59 -7.51
N GLY A 413 -21.98 -16.37 -7.47
CA GLY A 413 -23.37 -16.09 -7.86
C GLY A 413 -24.17 -15.33 -6.80
N ASN A 414 -25.49 -15.52 -6.82
CA ASN A 414 -26.45 -14.81 -5.97
C ASN A 414 -27.00 -15.70 -4.86
N TYR A 415 -26.15 -16.52 -4.27
CA TYR A 415 -26.51 -17.46 -3.22
C TYR A 415 -25.93 -16.99 -1.89
N ASP A 416 -26.79 -16.39 -1.07
CA ASP A 416 -26.45 -16.07 0.32
C ASP A 416 -26.27 -17.37 1.14
N GLY A 417 -25.54 -17.27 2.26
CA GLY A 417 -25.30 -18.40 3.17
C GLY A 417 -24.33 -19.47 2.63
N ARG A 418 -23.56 -19.14 1.59
CA ARG A 418 -22.50 -20.00 1.02
C ARG A 418 -21.11 -19.60 1.51
N GLY A 419 -20.98 -19.37 2.83
CA GLY A 419 -19.69 -19.07 3.44
C GLY A 419 -18.68 -20.22 3.30
N ASP A 420 -19.15 -21.45 3.04
CA ASP A 420 -18.31 -22.61 2.68
C ASP A 420 -17.49 -22.42 1.38
N LEU A 421 -17.73 -21.34 0.63
CA LEU A 421 -17.07 -21.02 -0.63
C LEU A 421 -15.98 -19.95 -0.50
N ALA A 422 -15.70 -19.44 0.70
CA ALA A 422 -14.71 -18.41 0.94
C ALA A 422 -14.04 -18.59 2.30
N ASN A 423 -12.90 -17.92 2.50
CA ASN A 423 -12.30 -17.75 3.81
C ASN A 423 -12.70 -16.39 4.38
N PHE A 424 -13.38 -16.35 5.52
CA PHE A 424 -13.88 -15.14 6.15
C PHE A 424 -13.97 -15.33 7.68
N ALA A 425 -14.45 -14.33 8.43
CA ALA A 425 -14.58 -14.48 9.87
C ALA A 425 -15.65 -15.53 10.23
N ASP A 426 -15.20 -16.74 10.55
CA ASP A 426 -16.03 -17.90 10.85
C ASP A 426 -15.73 -18.47 12.26
N LYS A 427 -16.21 -19.68 12.57
CA LYS A 427 -16.00 -20.30 13.88
C LYS A 427 -14.52 -20.48 14.28
N ASN A 428 -13.59 -20.54 13.32
CA ASN A 428 -12.16 -20.72 13.56
C ASN A 428 -11.48 -19.42 14.00
N THR A 429 -12.14 -18.28 13.76
CA THR A 429 -11.68 -16.95 14.18
C THR A 429 -12.28 -16.52 15.52
N VAL A 430 -11.65 -15.59 16.23
CA VAL A 430 -12.07 -15.16 17.58
C VAL A 430 -12.86 -13.85 17.60
N PHE A 431 -13.28 -13.35 16.43
CA PHE A 431 -13.98 -12.07 16.32
C PHE A 431 -15.43 -12.16 16.81
N ALA A 432 -15.96 -11.06 17.37
CA ALA A 432 -17.33 -11.03 17.89
C ALA A 432 -18.38 -11.29 16.78
N TRP A 433 -18.09 -10.82 15.58
CA TRP A 433 -18.94 -10.93 14.39
C TRP A 433 -18.73 -12.20 13.57
N SER A 434 -17.88 -13.14 14.02
CA SER A 434 -17.64 -14.34 13.23
C SER A 434 -18.89 -15.21 13.13
N ASP A 435 -19.14 -15.76 11.96
CA ASP A 435 -20.21 -16.73 11.75
C ASP A 435 -19.85 -18.08 12.39
N ARG A 436 -20.55 -18.42 13.48
CA ARG A 436 -20.26 -19.62 14.28
C ARG A 436 -20.85 -20.91 13.70
N ASP A 437 -21.72 -20.80 12.69
CA ASP A 437 -22.34 -21.95 12.02
C ASP A 437 -21.50 -22.46 10.85
N ILE A 438 -20.50 -21.70 10.41
CA ILE A 438 -19.62 -22.02 9.28
C ILE A 438 -18.23 -22.41 9.76
N ASP A 439 -17.63 -23.37 9.05
CA ASP A 439 -16.27 -23.88 9.26
C ASP A 439 -15.55 -23.99 7.92
N ASP A 440 -14.71 -23.00 7.63
CA ASP A 440 -13.84 -22.96 6.47
C ASP A 440 -12.50 -23.70 6.71
N GLY A 441 -12.21 -24.01 7.98
CA GLY A 441 -11.04 -24.75 8.46
C GLY A 441 -9.79 -23.91 8.71
N TYR A 442 -9.87 -22.57 8.62
CA TYR A 442 -8.73 -21.67 8.70
C TYR A 442 -8.93 -20.57 9.75
N PRO A 443 -8.08 -20.49 10.79
CA PRO A 443 -8.17 -19.41 11.79
C PRO A 443 -7.58 -18.07 11.29
N GLU A 444 -6.92 -18.07 10.14
CA GLU A 444 -6.29 -16.91 9.48
C GLU A 444 -6.45 -17.07 7.95
N SER A 445 -5.64 -16.38 7.14
CA SER A 445 -5.58 -16.59 5.69
C SER A 445 -5.44 -18.08 5.33
N SER A 446 -5.98 -18.47 4.18
CA SER A 446 -5.92 -19.84 3.67
C SER A 446 -4.89 -19.93 2.53
N PRO A 447 -4.34 -21.12 2.22
CA PRO A 447 -3.59 -21.31 1.00
C PRO A 447 -4.45 -20.92 -0.21
N VAL A 448 -3.88 -20.19 -1.15
CA VAL A 448 -4.61 -19.74 -2.34
C VAL A 448 -5.22 -20.92 -3.10
N GLY A 449 -6.43 -20.72 -3.61
CA GLY A 449 -7.20 -21.74 -4.33
C GLY A 449 -7.75 -22.86 -3.43
N ALA A 450 -7.83 -22.65 -2.11
CA ALA A 450 -8.49 -23.58 -1.19
C ALA A 450 -10.00 -23.69 -1.44
N PHE A 451 -10.61 -22.66 -2.04
CA PHE A 451 -12.06 -22.57 -2.29
C PHE A 451 -12.38 -22.51 -3.80
N PRO A 452 -12.10 -23.58 -4.58
CA PRO A 452 -12.27 -23.55 -6.03
C PRO A 452 -13.73 -23.41 -6.49
N LEU A 453 -14.69 -23.79 -5.65
CA LEU A 453 -16.12 -23.61 -5.92
C LEU A 453 -16.60 -22.16 -5.65
N GLY A 454 -15.78 -21.34 -4.99
CA GLY A 454 -16.00 -19.92 -4.80
C GLY A 454 -15.52 -19.06 -5.98
N ALA A 455 -15.03 -19.69 -7.06
CA ALA A 455 -14.48 -18.97 -8.19
C ALA A 455 -15.52 -18.08 -8.90
N SER A 456 -15.02 -16.98 -9.46
CA SER A 456 -15.79 -16.06 -10.30
C SER A 456 -16.27 -16.73 -11.60
N PRO A 457 -17.19 -16.12 -12.39
CA PRO A 457 -17.59 -16.67 -13.69
C PRO A 457 -16.45 -16.86 -14.70
N PHE A 458 -15.28 -16.25 -14.45
CA PHE A 458 -14.08 -16.43 -15.28
C PHE A 458 -13.14 -17.53 -14.75
N GLY A 459 -13.44 -18.15 -13.61
CA GLY A 459 -12.59 -19.15 -12.96
C GLY A 459 -11.48 -18.54 -12.11
N ILE A 460 -11.67 -17.32 -11.61
CA ILE A 460 -10.73 -16.61 -10.75
C ILE A 460 -11.11 -16.88 -9.30
N GLU A 461 -10.18 -17.36 -8.51
CA GLU A 461 -10.39 -17.81 -7.13
C GLU A 461 -10.00 -16.73 -6.12
N ASP A 462 -10.52 -16.88 -4.91
CA ASP A 462 -10.28 -15.99 -3.77
C ASP A 462 -10.63 -14.51 -4.08
N MET A 463 -11.61 -14.26 -4.97
CA MET A 463 -12.14 -12.91 -5.24
C MET A 463 -13.05 -12.40 -4.11
N ALA A 464 -13.38 -13.26 -3.15
CA ALA A 464 -14.15 -12.96 -1.96
C ALA A 464 -13.46 -13.63 -0.77
N GLY A 465 -13.07 -12.83 0.22
CA GLY A 465 -12.40 -13.29 1.42
C GLY A 465 -10.91 -13.54 1.23
N ASN A 466 -10.34 -14.36 2.11
CA ASN A 466 -8.90 -14.55 2.29
C ASN A 466 -8.21 -13.24 2.66
N VAL A 467 -7.90 -12.34 1.73
CA VAL A 467 -7.32 -11.02 2.07
C VAL A 467 -7.87 -9.94 1.15
N TRP A 468 -7.96 -8.72 1.66
CA TRP A 468 -8.23 -7.54 0.87
C TRP A 468 -7.18 -7.35 -0.21
N GLU A 469 -7.55 -6.71 -1.32
CA GLU A 469 -6.67 -6.59 -2.47
C GLU A 469 -6.52 -5.17 -2.98
N TRP A 470 -5.28 -4.68 -2.98
CA TRP A 470 -4.96 -3.38 -3.56
C TRP A 470 -5.36 -3.28 -5.04
N CYS A 471 -6.09 -2.22 -5.37
CA CYS A 471 -6.41 -1.80 -6.73
C CYS A 471 -5.56 -0.58 -7.13
N LEU A 472 -5.47 -0.32 -8.44
CA LEU A 472 -4.69 0.80 -8.99
C LEU A 472 -5.25 2.16 -8.59
N ASP A 473 -6.56 2.25 -8.46
CA ASP A 473 -7.35 3.48 -8.42
C ASP A 473 -7.13 4.27 -7.12
N TYR A 474 -7.09 5.59 -7.24
CA TYR A 474 -7.36 6.45 -6.10
C TYR A 474 -8.85 6.38 -5.78
N PHE A 475 -9.18 6.32 -4.48
CA PHE A 475 -10.57 6.24 -4.04
C PHE A 475 -11.34 7.50 -4.46
N GLU A 476 -12.47 7.28 -5.13
CA GLU A 476 -13.47 8.28 -5.44
C GLU A 476 -14.86 7.65 -5.38
N LEU A 477 -15.86 8.46 -5.00
CA LEU A 477 -17.26 8.09 -5.12
C LEU A 477 -17.64 7.89 -6.59
N TYR A 478 -18.51 6.92 -6.85
CA TYR A 478 -19.00 6.72 -8.21
C TYR A 478 -19.81 7.92 -8.68
N ARG A 479 -19.77 8.15 -9.98
CA ARG A 479 -20.50 9.23 -10.65
C ARG A 479 -21.30 8.63 -11.77
N ASN A 480 -22.49 9.20 -11.99
CA ASN A 480 -23.35 8.81 -13.08
C ASN A 480 -22.65 8.97 -14.44
N GLY A 481 -22.98 8.04 -15.34
CA GLY A 481 -22.57 8.07 -16.74
C GLY A 481 -21.63 6.93 -17.13
N PRO A 482 -21.59 6.59 -18.43
CA PRO A 482 -20.76 5.50 -18.91
C PRO A 482 -19.27 5.84 -18.79
N LYS A 483 -18.46 4.89 -18.31
CA LYS A 483 -17.00 5.00 -18.28
C LYS A 483 -16.35 3.94 -19.18
N THR A 484 -15.18 4.24 -19.73
CA THR A 484 -14.39 3.28 -20.53
C THR A 484 -13.01 3.16 -19.94
N ASN A 485 -12.62 1.95 -19.51
CA ASN A 485 -11.37 1.64 -18.82
C ASN A 485 -11.02 2.66 -17.71
N PRO A 486 -11.93 2.89 -16.75
CA PRO A 486 -11.67 3.84 -15.67
C PRO A 486 -10.44 3.40 -14.85
N ARG A 487 -9.69 4.40 -14.38
CA ARG A 487 -8.49 4.23 -13.53
C ARG A 487 -8.58 5.09 -12.25
N GLY A 488 -9.81 5.42 -11.87
CA GLY A 488 -10.12 6.32 -10.75
C GLY A 488 -9.66 7.76 -11.01
N ALA A 489 -9.59 8.53 -9.92
CA ALA A 489 -9.14 9.91 -9.94
C ALA A 489 -7.64 10.01 -10.31
N THR A 490 -7.24 11.14 -10.91
CA THR A 490 -5.83 11.40 -11.26
C THR A 490 -4.92 11.59 -10.05
N SER A 491 -5.51 11.93 -8.90
CA SER A 491 -4.83 12.17 -7.63
C SER A 491 -5.78 11.85 -6.48
N GLY A 492 -5.23 11.46 -5.34
CA GLY A 492 -5.99 11.20 -4.12
C GLY A 492 -5.06 10.85 -2.96
N THR A 493 -5.63 10.73 -1.77
CA THR A 493 -4.91 10.39 -0.54
C THR A 493 -4.96 8.89 -0.24
N LYS A 494 -6.02 8.21 -0.66
CA LYS A 494 -6.27 6.78 -0.41
C LYS A 494 -6.39 5.98 -1.70
N ARG A 495 -5.97 4.72 -1.66
CA ARG A 495 -6.09 3.73 -2.73
C ARG A 495 -7.20 2.75 -2.41
N VAL A 496 -7.91 2.31 -3.42
CA VAL A 496 -8.97 1.32 -3.27
C VAL A 496 -8.38 -0.05 -2.94
N HIS A 497 -9.06 -0.81 -2.07
CA HIS A 497 -8.92 -2.25 -2.00
C HIS A 497 -10.28 -2.95 -1.93
N ARG A 498 -10.34 -4.19 -2.42
CA ARG A 498 -11.57 -4.95 -2.68
C ARG A 498 -11.52 -6.38 -2.11
N GLY A 499 -12.70 -7.01 -1.98
CA GLY A 499 -12.84 -8.46 -1.80
C GLY A 499 -13.12 -8.97 -0.39
N GLY A 500 -12.89 -8.17 0.65
CA GLY A 500 -12.93 -8.66 2.03
C GLY A 500 -11.73 -9.55 2.38
N SER A 501 -11.66 -10.00 3.63
CA SER A 501 -10.59 -10.83 4.14
C SER A 501 -11.09 -11.94 5.07
N TRP A 502 -10.19 -12.77 5.57
CA TRP A 502 -10.43 -13.76 6.63
C TRP A 502 -10.93 -13.14 7.94
N LYS A 503 -10.86 -11.81 8.09
CA LYS A 503 -11.44 -11.07 9.23
C LYS A 503 -12.84 -10.51 8.93
N SER A 504 -13.26 -10.51 7.68
CA SER A 504 -14.48 -9.81 7.28
C SER A 504 -15.74 -10.60 7.57
N ARG A 505 -16.85 -9.88 7.77
CA ARG A 505 -18.20 -10.45 7.81
C ARG A 505 -18.55 -11.04 6.44
N PHE A 506 -19.51 -11.96 6.41
CA PHE A 506 -20.03 -12.51 5.16
C PHE A 506 -20.59 -11.42 4.23
N SER A 507 -21.18 -10.36 4.78
CA SER A 507 -21.68 -9.20 4.02
C SER A 507 -20.57 -8.44 3.28
N SER A 508 -19.32 -8.48 3.73
CA SER A 508 -18.20 -7.82 3.08
C SER A 508 -17.65 -8.60 1.87
N LEU A 509 -18.12 -9.83 1.65
CA LEU A 509 -17.68 -10.70 0.55
C LEU A 509 -18.35 -10.37 -0.79
N ARG A 510 -19.26 -9.39 -0.81
CA ARG A 510 -19.96 -8.97 -2.02
C ARG A 510 -18.98 -8.36 -3.04
N THR A 511 -19.23 -8.58 -4.32
CA THR A 511 -18.35 -8.11 -5.41
C THR A 511 -18.19 -6.59 -5.48
N THR A 512 -19.11 -5.85 -4.87
CA THR A 512 -19.19 -4.38 -4.94
C THR A 512 -18.64 -3.69 -3.69
N VAL A 513 -18.45 -4.45 -2.60
CA VAL A 513 -17.86 -3.92 -1.36
C VAL A 513 -16.47 -3.39 -1.66
N ARG A 514 -16.25 -2.17 -1.20
CA ARG A 514 -15.02 -1.42 -1.43
C ARG A 514 -14.66 -0.64 -0.19
N SER A 515 -13.36 -0.54 0.03
CA SER A 515 -12.81 0.33 1.07
C SER A 515 -11.50 0.93 0.56
N SER A 516 -10.88 1.79 1.35
CA SER A 516 -9.65 2.47 0.95
C SER A 516 -8.74 2.80 2.11
N ASN A 517 -7.44 2.84 1.83
CA ASN A 517 -6.45 3.23 2.81
C ASN A 517 -5.28 3.98 2.14
N VAL A 518 -4.45 4.64 2.94
CA VAL A 518 -3.30 5.39 2.43
C VAL A 518 -2.29 4.45 1.74
N PRO A 519 -1.57 4.88 0.69
CA PRO A 519 -0.69 4.00 -0.09
C PRO A 519 0.43 3.29 0.70
N GLY A 520 0.82 3.82 1.86
CA GLY A 520 1.84 3.24 2.73
C GLY A 520 1.29 2.25 3.77
N PHE A 521 -0.03 2.13 3.90
CA PHE A 521 -0.66 1.21 4.85
C PHE A 521 -0.40 -0.24 4.45
N SER A 522 -0.30 -1.13 5.45
CA SER A 522 -0.18 -2.57 5.25
C SER A 522 -0.59 -3.31 6.53
N CYS A 523 -1.33 -4.41 6.42
CA CYS A 523 -1.76 -5.25 7.55
C CYS A 523 -1.73 -6.74 7.16
N ASN A 524 -2.05 -7.63 8.12
CA ASN A 524 -2.03 -9.09 7.93
C ASN A 524 -3.19 -9.67 7.10
N ASP A 525 -4.11 -8.83 6.66
CA ASP A 525 -5.27 -9.24 5.88
C ASP A 525 -5.45 -8.38 4.62
N LEU A 526 -4.38 -7.73 4.17
CA LEU A 526 -4.30 -6.93 2.95
C LEU A 526 -3.09 -7.36 2.11
N GLY A 527 -3.40 -7.85 0.91
CA GLY A 527 -2.45 -8.27 -0.11
C GLY A 527 -2.81 -7.68 -1.46
N PHE A 528 -2.53 -8.42 -2.53
CA PHE A 528 -2.83 -7.98 -3.89
C PHE A 528 -2.83 -9.13 -4.90
N ARG A 529 -3.44 -8.86 -6.05
CA ARG A 529 -3.31 -9.67 -7.27
C ARG A 529 -2.83 -8.81 -8.43
N ILE A 530 -2.45 -9.45 -9.53
CA ILE A 530 -1.85 -8.75 -10.68
C ILE A 530 -2.68 -8.95 -11.95
N VAL A 531 -2.63 -7.95 -12.82
CA VAL A 531 -3.10 -8.06 -14.20
C VAL A 531 -1.95 -7.88 -15.17
N CYS A 532 -2.07 -8.49 -16.35
CA CYS A 532 -1.20 -8.28 -17.50
C CYS A 532 -2.02 -7.69 -18.64
N GLU A 533 -1.52 -6.63 -19.29
CA GLU A 533 -2.15 -6.10 -20.50
C GLU A 533 -2.19 -7.18 -21.61
N CYS A 534 -3.29 -7.20 -22.36
CA CYS A 534 -3.50 -8.08 -23.51
C CYS A 534 -3.52 -7.23 -24.78
N ASP A 535 -2.43 -7.23 -25.55
CA ASP A 535 -2.31 -6.50 -26.81
C ASP A 535 -3.30 -7.00 -27.88
#